data_AF-A0A9X2GT45-F1
#
_entry.id   AF-A0A9X2GT45-F1
#
_cell.length_a   1.000
_cell.length_b   1.000
_cell.length_c   1.000
_cell.angle_alpha   90.00
_cell.angle_beta   90.00
_cell.angle_gamma   90.00
#
_symmetry.space_group_name_H-M   'P 1'
#
loop_
_entity.id
_entity.type
_entity.pdbx_description
1 polymer ?
#
loop_
_entity_poly.entity_id
_entity_poly.type
_entity_poly.pdbx_seq_one_letter_code
_entity_poly.pdbx_strand_id
1 'polypeptide(L)' 'MPDVAALRNGRVVVGVGAESGQLVTYRTSVALAGRIGTTPVEFPGDHGGFMAHPAEFADVLRKVL' A
#
# COMPACT_ATOMS: atom_id res chain seq x y z
N MET A 1 -17.62 1.57 4.44
CA MET A 1 -16.55 2.57 4.23
C MET A 1 -15.67 2.59 5.47
N PRO A 2 -14.34 2.74 5.37
CA PRO A 2 -13.45 2.74 6.53
C PRO A 2 -13.63 3.98 7.40
N ASP A 3 -13.29 3.86 8.69
CA ASP A 3 -13.22 4.99 9.63
C ASP A 3 -11.94 5.81 9.36
N VAL A 4 -12.10 6.91 8.62
CA VAL A 4 -10.99 7.78 8.21
C VAL A 4 -10.37 8.50 9.41
N ALA A 5 -11.16 8.85 10.43
CA ALA A 5 -10.66 9.55 11.60
C ALA A 5 -9.76 8.63 12.43
N ALA A 6 -10.20 7.39 12.65
CA ALA A 6 -9.38 6.38 13.31
C ALA A 6 -8.07 6.10 12.55
N LEU A 7 -8.13 5.96 11.22
CA LEU A 7 -6.94 5.71 10.41
C LEU A 7 -5.95 6.88 10.41
N ARG A 8 -6.43 8.13 10.38
CA ARG A 8 -5.57 9.33 10.47
C ARG A 8 -4.86 9.46 11.81
N ASN A 9 -5.47 8.94 12.89
CA ASN A 9 -4.87 8.96 14.23
C ASN A 9 -3.87 7.82 14.45
N GLY A 10 -3.78 6.85 13.53
CA GLY A 10 -2.80 5.77 13.56
C GLY A 10 -1.59 6.02 12.64
N ARG A 11 -0.55 5.20 12.80
CA ARG A 11 0.55 5.11 11.81
C ARG A 11 0.19 4.08 10.75
N VAL A 12 -0.39 4.53 9.65
CA VAL A 12 -0.90 3.67 8.57
C VAL A 12 -0.14 3.91 7.28
N VAL A 13 0.40 2.83 6.71
CA VAL A 13 0.99 2.81 5.36
C VAL A 13 0.05 2.01 4.45
N VAL A 14 -0.31 2.58 3.31
CA VAL A 14 -1.13 1.88 2.30
C VAL A 14 -0.18 1.30 1.24
N GLY A 15 0.10 0.01 1.32
CA GLY A 15 0.91 -0.70 0.33
C GLY A 15 0.09 -1.19 -0.86
N VAL A 16 0.64 -1.09 -2.07
CA VAL A 16 0.06 -1.67 -3.30
C VAL A 16 1.15 -2.34 -4.14
N GLY A 17 0.80 -3.39 -4.88
CA GLY A 17 1.74 -4.00 -5.83
C GLY A 17 1.90 -3.12 -7.08
N ALA A 18 3.14 -2.93 -7.54
CA ALA A 18 3.48 -2.16 -8.73
C ALA A 18 2.79 -2.70 -10.01
N GLU A 19 2.52 -4.01 -10.06
CA GLU A 19 1.85 -4.66 -11.20
C GLU A 19 0.32 -4.70 -11.06
N SER A 20 -0.25 -4.02 -10.06
CA SER A 20 -1.70 -4.04 -9.78
C SER A 20 -2.48 -2.88 -10.39
N GLY A 21 -1.87 -2.00 -11.19
CA GLY A 21 -2.46 -0.73 -11.64
C GLY A 21 -3.83 -0.85 -12.33
N GLN A 22 -4.05 -1.93 -13.07
CA GLN A 22 -5.32 -2.26 -13.74
C GLN A 22 -6.43 -2.75 -12.81
N LEU A 23 -6.10 -3.13 -11.58
CA LEU A 23 -7.04 -3.74 -10.65
C LEU A 23 -7.85 -2.69 -9.90
N VAL A 24 -9.09 -3.04 -9.56
CA VAL A 24 -9.95 -2.19 -8.71
C VAL A 24 -9.30 -1.91 -7.36
N THR A 25 -8.54 -2.87 -6.83
CA THR A 25 -7.84 -2.77 -5.55
C THR A 25 -6.82 -1.63 -5.56
N TYR A 26 -6.04 -1.47 -6.63
CA TYR A 26 -5.10 -0.36 -6.77
C TYR A 26 -5.83 0.99 -6.70
N ARG A 27 -6.91 1.15 -7.47
CA ARG A 27 -7.72 2.39 -7.47
C ARG A 27 -8.32 2.68 -6.09
N THR A 28 -8.83 1.68 -5.39
CA THR A 28 -9.40 1.87 -4.04
C THR A 28 -8.34 2.17 -2.99
N SER A 29 -7.14 1.58 -3.10
CA SER A 29 -6.01 1.87 -2.21
C SER A 29 -5.49 3.30 -2.39
N VAL A 30 -5.34 3.76 -3.63
CA VAL A 30 -5.01 5.17 -3.94
C VAL A 30 -6.06 6.12 -3.36
N ALA A 31 -7.35 5.80 -3.53
CA ALA A 31 -8.43 6.60 -2.96
C ALA A 31 -8.41 6.63 -1.42
N LEU A 32 -8.13 5.51 -0.77
CA LEU A 32 -8.00 5.45 0.69
C LEU A 32 -6.82 6.28 1.18
N ALA A 33 -5.64 6.12 0.57
CA ALA A 33 -4.44 6.87 0.90
C ALA A 33 -4.71 8.39 0.83
N GLY A 34 -5.32 8.86 -0.25
CA GLY A 34 -5.73 10.26 -0.39
C GLY A 34 -6.70 10.73 0.69
N ARG A 35 -7.65 9.88 1.12
CA ARG A 35 -8.59 10.22 2.20
C ARG A 35 -7.89 10.33 3.56
N ILE A 36 -6.89 9.50 3.84
CA ILE A 36 -6.14 9.56 5.10
C ILE A 36 -4.94 10.53 5.05
N GLY A 37 -4.69 11.18 3.90
CA GLY A 37 -3.64 12.18 3.75
C GLY A 37 -2.25 11.60 3.51
N THR A 38 -2.16 10.38 2.97
CA THR A 38 -0.90 9.71 2.63
C THR A 38 -0.83 9.38 1.14
N THR A 39 0.37 9.09 0.66
CA THR A 39 0.61 8.51 -0.67
C THR A 39 0.75 6.99 -0.52
N PRO A 40 0.14 6.17 -1.39
CA PRO A 40 0.36 4.74 -1.35
C PRO A 40 1.82 4.41 -1.68
N VAL A 41 2.34 3.34 -1.06
CA VAL A 41 3.70 2.85 -1.28
C VAL A 41 3.64 1.66 -2.23
N GLU A 42 4.40 1.71 -3.32
CA GLU A 42 4.50 0.60 -4.25
C GLU A 42 5.49 -0.46 -3.74
N PHE A 43 5.03 -1.70 -3.70
CA PHE A 43 5.81 -2.90 -3.45
C PHE A 43 5.99 -3.67 -4.76
N PRO A 44 7.09 -4.44 -4.93
CA PRO A 44 7.34 -5.20 -6.15
C PRO A 44 6.24 -6.26 -6.39
N GLY A 45 5.90 -6.49 -7.66
CA GLY A 45 4.94 -7.51 -8.08
C GLY A 45 3.47 -7.16 -7.84
N ASP A 46 2.64 -8.19 -7.69
CA ASP A 46 1.20 -8.11 -7.46
C ASP A 46 0.84 -8.42 -5.98
N HIS A 47 -0.31 -9.07 -5.74
CA HIS A 47 -0.71 -9.54 -4.41
C HIS A 47 0.32 -10.47 -3.75
N GLY A 48 1.05 -11.27 -4.55
CA GLY A 48 2.06 -12.23 -4.11
C GLY A 48 3.49 -11.69 -4.07
N GLY A 49 3.69 -10.38 -4.19
CA GLY A 49 5.01 -9.75 -4.29
C GLY A 49 6.00 -10.13 -3.19
N PHE A 50 5.53 -10.41 -1.97
CA PHE A 50 6.38 -10.88 -0.87
C PHE A 50 6.93 -12.30 -1.06
N MET A 51 6.28 -13.14 -1.86
CA MET A 51 6.77 -14.47 -2.24
C MET A 51 7.66 -14.41 -3.48
N ALA A 52 7.26 -13.61 -4.48
CA ALA A 52 7.99 -13.49 -5.74
C ALA A 52 9.28 -12.66 -5.61
N HIS A 53 9.26 -11.61 -4.77
CA HIS A 53 10.34 -10.63 -4.60
C HIS A 53 10.67 -10.39 -3.12
N PRO A 54 11.01 -11.43 -2.33
CA PRO A 54 11.11 -11.32 -0.87
C PRO A 54 12.14 -10.29 -0.38
N ALA A 55 13.30 -10.20 -1.04
CA ALA A 55 14.34 -9.23 -0.68
C ALA A 55 13.91 -7.79 -0.96
N GLU A 56 13.42 -7.51 -2.18
CA GLU A 56 12.97 -6.18 -2.60
C GLU A 56 11.76 -5.72 -1.79
N PHE A 57 10.82 -6.63 -1.49
CA PHE A 57 9.69 -6.36 -0.61
C PHE A 57 10.16 -5.94 0.79
N ALA A 58 11.13 -6.67 1.36
CA ALA A 58 11.69 -6.35 2.67
C ALA A 58 12.42 -5.00 2.67
N ASP A 59 13.08 -4.63 1.56
CA ASP A 59 13.76 -3.35 1.43
C ASP A 59 12.76 -2.18 1.39
N VAL A 60 11.63 -2.31 0.70
CA VAL A 60 10.55 -1.31 0.75
C VAL A 60 9.94 -1.26 2.15
N LEU A 61 9.65 -2.41 2.76
CA LEU A 61 9.06 -2.48 4.10
C LEU A 61 9.92 -1.76 5.14
N ARG A 62 11.23 -2.03 5.19
CA ARG A 62 12.13 -1.39 6.16
C ARG A 62 12.23 0.14 6.01
N LYS A 63 11.95 0.69 4.82
CA LYS A 63 11.94 2.15 4.59
C LYS A 63 10.69 2.83 5.14
N VAL A 64 9.62 2.08 5.41
CA VAL A 64 8.30 2.61 5.79
C VAL A 64 7.83 2.19 7.18
N LEU A 65 8.64 1.40 7.90
CA LEU A 65 8.48 1.10 9.33
C LEU A 65 9.04 2.23 10.20
#